data_AF-T0KXK5-F1
#
_entry.id   AF-T0KXK5-F1
#
_cell.length_a   1.000
_cell.length_b   1.000
_cell.length_c   1.000
_cell.angle_alpha   90.00
_cell.angle_beta   90.00
_cell.angle_gamma   90.00
#
_symmetry.space_group_name_H-M   'P 1'
#
loop_
_entity.id
_entity.type
_entity.pdbx_description
1 polymer ?
#
loop_
_entity_poly.entity_id
_entity_poly.type
_entity_poly.pdbx_seq_one_letter_code
_entity_poly.pdbx_strand_id
1 'polypeptide(L)'
;MMKNVLIVGTGGIGCELVKLLYNSVQIKITLIDFDIIELTNLNRQFLFTSKDIKKYKAQIVADKIKYITNWDVNVIIDNIFNFNLDFFKQFDIVYNCLDNNETRTYVNTRCFLLKLKLVDGGSNGYLGQSCIFDYSKECFDCLPKQIPKNYNICTIRTIPTKFEHCVEFIKEIIIEKGEVFKVKNLKKFINKQILVQNGNKKLKVKYNSKIYSKN
;
A
#
# COMPACT_ATOMS: atom_id res chain seq x y z
N MET A 1 1.68 34.38 5.41
CA MET A 1 2.08 33.76 4.13
C MET A 1 1.35 32.43 4.03
N MET A 2 0.64 32.15 2.93
CA MET A 2 -0.11 30.91 2.76
C MET A 2 0.86 29.73 2.65
N LYS A 3 0.67 28.68 3.46
CA LYS A 3 1.53 27.49 3.44
C LYS A 3 1.19 26.61 2.24
N ASN A 4 2.21 26.17 1.49
CA ASN A 4 2.07 25.24 0.39
C ASN A 4 2.34 23.81 0.88
N VAL A 5 1.32 22.97 0.85
CA VAL A 5 1.30 21.64 1.46
C VAL A 5 1.24 20.58 0.37
N LEU A 6 2.14 19.60 0.41
CA LEU A 6 2.05 18.40 -0.42
C LEU A 6 1.49 17.26 0.41
N ILE A 7 0.44 16.58 -0.08
CA ILE A 7 -0.04 15.30 0.46
C ILE A 7 0.22 14.21 -0.57
N VAL A 8 1.05 13.24 -0.19
CA VAL A 8 1.38 12.07 -1.01
C VAL A 8 0.53 10.89 -0.55
N GLY A 9 -0.44 10.50 -1.38
CA GLY A 9 -1.43 9.48 -1.08
C GLY A 9 -2.74 10.06 -0.52
N THR A 10 -3.85 9.72 -1.16
CA THR A 10 -5.22 10.13 -0.80
C THR A 10 -6.09 8.95 -0.34
N GLY A 11 -5.42 7.91 0.18
CA GLY A 11 -6.07 6.75 0.79
C GLY A 11 -6.61 7.03 2.19
N GLY A 12 -6.60 6.01 3.08
CA GLY A 12 -7.20 6.10 4.41
C GLY A 12 -6.66 7.27 5.25
N ILE A 13 -5.33 7.33 5.42
CA ILE A 13 -4.68 8.40 6.17
C ILE A 13 -4.85 9.75 5.47
N GLY A 14 -4.72 9.79 4.15
CA GLY A 14 -4.87 11.03 3.36
C GLY A 14 -6.27 11.65 3.50
N CYS A 15 -7.32 10.84 3.41
CA CYS A 15 -8.71 11.28 3.64
C CYS A 15 -8.90 11.88 5.04
N GLU A 16 -8.38 11.21 6.06
CA GLU A 16 -8.49 11.67 7.45
C GLU A 16 -7.68 12.94 7.71
N LEU A 17 -6.46 13.02 7.16
CA LEU A 17 -5.60 14.19 7.25
C LEU A 17 -6.27 15.42 6.64
N VAL A 18 -6.84 15.29 5.44
CA VAL A 18 -7.55 16.39 4.78
C VAL A 18 -8.69 16.93 5.64
N LYS A 19 -9.46 16.04 6.28
CA LYS A 19 -10.52 16.46 7.22
C LYS A 19 -9.95 17.22 8.43
N LEU A 20 -8.82 16.78 8.97
CA LEU A 20 -8.19 17.47 10.11
C LEU A 20 -7.62 18.84 9.72
N LEU A 21 -7.06 18.95 8.52
CA LEU A 21 -6.52 20.21 8.01
C LEU A 21 -7.60 21.27 7.81
N TYR A 22 -8.87 20.89 7.66
CA TYR A 22 -10.01 21.80 7.41
C TYR A 22 -10.06 22.99 8.38
N ASN A 23 -9.64 22.81 9.63
CA ASN A 23 -9.59 23.88 10.63
C ASN A 23 -8.50 24.94 10.37
N SER A 24 -7.69 24.78 9.32
CA SER A 24 -6.63 25.72 8.94
C SER A 24 -7.20 26.86 8.09
N VAL A 25 -6.92 28.10 8.48
CA VAL A 25 -7.54 29.31 7.90
C VAL A 25 -7.25 29.47 6.40
N GLN A 26 -6.03 29.20 5.93
CA GLN A 26 -5.69 29.32 4.51
C GLN A 26 -4.43 28.54 4.14
N ILE A 27 -4.57 27.49 3.34
CA ILE A 27 -3.45 26.72 2.78
C ILE A 27 -3.63 26.52 1.27
N LYS A 28 -2.50 26.38 0.58
CA LYS A 28 -2.44 25.80 -0.77
C LYS A 28 -2.09 24.34 -0.60
N ILE A 29 -2.81 23.46 -1.27
CA ILE A 29 -2.64 22.02 -1.15
C ILE A 29 -2.42 21.39 -2.52
N THR A 30 -1.47 20.49 -2.61
CA THR A 30 -1.25 19.63 -3.78
C THR A 30 -1.43 18.19 -3.34
N LEU A 31 -2.38 17.50 -3.99
CA LEU A 31 -2.64 16.09 -3.77
C LEU A 31 -2.00 15.28 -4.89
N ILE A 32 -1.25 14.24 -4.54
CA ILE A 32 -0.73 13.28 -5.52
C ILE A 32 -1.15 11.85 -5.16
N ASP A 33 -1.85 11.20 -6.09
CA ASP A 33 -2.28 9.81 -6.01
C ASP A 33 -2.69 9.34 -7.41
N PHE A 34 -2.16 8.22 -7.86
CA PHE A 34 -2.52 7.62 -9.15
C PHE A 34 -3.60 6.54 -9.03
N ASP A 35 -3.98 6.15 -7.82
CA ASP A 35 -4.91 5.06 -7.60
C ASP A 35 -6.34 5.44 -8.00
N ILE A 36 -7.08 4.41 -8.39
CA ILE A 36 -8.51 4.45 -8.66
C ILE A 36 -9.28 3.94 -7.43
N ILE A 37 -10.46 4.49 -7.21
CA ILE A 37 -11.35 4.08 -6.12
C ILE A 37 -11.95 2.70 -6.40
N GLU A 38 -11.77 1.80 -5.44
CA GLU A 38 -12.34 0.46 -5.42
C GLU A 38 -13.40 0.29 -4.32
N LEU A 39 -14.28 -0.71 -4.47
CA LEU A 39 -15.28 -1.06 -3.45
C LEU A 39 -14.64 -1.33 -2.07
N THR A 40 -13.48 -1.98 -2.07
CA THR A 40 -12.72 -2.33 -0.85
C THR A 40 -12.19 -1.11 -0.11
N ASN A 41 -12.22 0.09 -0.71
CA ASN A 41 -11.76 1.33 -0.10
C ASN A 41 -12.86 1.98 0.78
N LEU A 42 -14.13 1.76 0.44
CA LEU A 42 -15.27 2.47 1.05
C LEU A 42 -15.45 2.20 2.55
N ASN A 43 -14.89 1.11 3.06
CA ASN A 43 -14.98 0.78 4.49
C ASN A 43 -14.14 1.70 5.38
N ARG A 44 -13.17 2.43 4.83
CA ARG A 44 -12.21 3.25 5.61
C ARG A 44 -11.83 4.59 4.97
N GLN A 45 -12.18 4.82 3.71
CA GLN A 45 -11.90 6.05 2.97
C GLN A 45 -13.20 6.83 2.78
N PHE A 46 -13.66 7.45 3.86
CA PHE A 46 -15.02 8.02 3.99
C PHE A 46 -15.34 9.16 3.01
N LEU A 47 -14.34 9.76 2.35
CA LEU A 47 -14.56 10.77 1.32
C LEU A 47 -15.14 10.17 0.02
N PHE A 48 -15.10 8.85 -0.13
CA PHE A 48 -15.54 8.14 -1.32
C PHE A 48 -16.91 7.50 -1.11
N THR A 49 -17.73 7.52 -2.17
CA THR A 49 -19.02 6.85 -2.21
C THR A 49 -19.05 5.77 -3.29
N SER A 50 -20.10 4.95 -3.31
CA SER A 50 -20.31 3.95 -4.36
C SER A 50 -20.38 4.56 -5.77
N LYS A 51 -20.77 5.83 -5.89
CA LYS A 51 -20.80 6.58 -7.16
C LYS A 51 -19.41 7.00 -7.67
N ASP A 52 -18.39 6.88 -6.84
CA ASP A 52 -17.04 7.31 -7.13
C ASP A 52 -16.11 6.16 -7.54
N ILE A 53 -16.60 4.92 -7.47
CA ILE A 53 -15.87 3.74 -7.94
C ILE A 53 -15.44 3.93 -9.40
N LYS A 54 -14.21 3.52 -9.74
CA LYS A 54 -13.53 3.73 -11.03
C LYS A 54 -13.04 5.15 -11.32
N LYS A 55 -13.21 6.11 -10.41
CA LYS A 55 -12.61 7.44 -10.53
C LYS A 55 -11.30 7.52 -9.75
N TYR A 56 -10.45 8.48 -10.09
CA TYR A 56 -9.18 8.70 -9.39
C TYR A 56 -9.41 9.24 -7.97
N LYS A 57 -8.69 8.66 -7.00
CA LYS A 57 -8.81 9.04 -5.58
C LYS A 57 -8.49 10.52 -5.37
N ALA A 58 -7.35 10.99 -5.88
CA ALA A 58 -6.91 12.37 -5.70
C ALA A 58 -7.90 13.39 -6.26
N GLN A 59 -8.49 13.11 -7.42
CA GLN A 59 -9.50 13.99 -8.01
C GLN A 59 -10.74 14.10 -7.12
N ILE A 60 -11.26 12.98 -6.64
CA ILE A 60 -12.46 13.00 -5.78
C ILE A 60 -12.18 13.69 -4.45
N VAL A 61 -11.03 13.44 -3.82
CA VAL A 61 -10.65 14.17 -2.61
C VAL A 61 -10.57 15.67 -2.88
N ALA A 62 -9.97 16.09 -3.98
CA ALA A 62 -9.89 17.50 -4.35
C ALA A 62 -11.26 18.15 -4.56
N ASP A 63 -12.17 17.46 -5.26
CA ASP A 63 -13.54 17.95 -5.47
C ASP A 63 -14.28 18.12 -4.14
N LYS A 64 -14.09 17.19 -3.19
CA LYS A 64 -14.63 17.33 -1.82
C LYS A 64 -14.04 18.53 -1.10
N ILE A 65 -12.71 18.73 -1.14
CA ILE A 65 -12.04 19.87 -0.50
C ILE A 65 -12.56 21.20 -1.06
N LYS A 66 -12.61 21.33 -2.39
CA LYS A 66 -13.09 22.54 -3.07
C LYS A 66 -14.55 22.84 -2.78
N TYR A 67 -15.35 21.82 -2.48
CA TYR A 67 -16.74 22.01 -2.08
C TYR A 67 -16.88 22.57 -0.65
N ILE A 68 -15.96 22.24 0.26
CA ILE A 68 -16.04 22.63 1.68
C ILE A 68 -15.15 23.83 2.04
N THR A 69 -14.13 24.14 1.25
CA THR A 69 -13.15 25.21 1.53
C THR A 69 -12.90 26.09 0.30
N ASN A 70 -12.37 27.30 0.55
CA ASN A 70 -11.85 28.20 -0.48
C ASN A 70 -10.32 28.04 -0.69
N TRP A 71 -9.78 26.84 -0.46
CA TRP A 71 -8.34 26.60 -0.61
C TRP A 71 -7.93 26.49 -2.09
N ASP A 72 -6.67 26.81 -2.37
CA ASP A 72 -6.03 26.51 -3.67
C ASP A 72 -5.63 25.04 -3.69
N VAL A 73 -6.38 24.22 -4.44
CA VAL A 73 -6.22 22.76 -4.50
C VAL A 73 -5.74 22.33 -5.89
N ASN A 74 -4.54 21.77 -5.94
CA ASN A 74 -3.92 21.19 -7.13
C ASN A 74 -3.93 19.66 -7.04
N VAL A 75 -4.13 19.00 -8.18
CA VAL A 75 -4.28 17.55 -8.27
C VAL A 75 -3.28 17.01 -9.26
N ILE A 76 -2.55 15.97 -8.85
CA ILE A 76 -1.61 15.25 -9.68
C ILE A 76 -1.99 13.77 -9.66
N ILE A 77 -2.43 13.27 -10.80
CA ILE A 77 -2.76 11.85 -10.99
C ILE A 77 -1.55 11.19 -11.62
N ASP A 78 -0.55 10.91 -10.78
CA ASP A 78 0.69 10.30 -11.23
C ASP A 78 1.45 9.65 -10.07
N ASN A 79 2.44 8.84 -10.41
CA ASN A 79 3.35 8.24 -9.45
C ASN A 79 4.38 9.28 -8.97
N ILE A 80 4.52 9.42 -7.66
CA ILE A 80 5.50 10.33 -7.05
C ILE A 80 6.94 10.06 -7.50
N PHE A 81 7.27 8.85 -7.96
CA PHE A 81 8.58 8.53 -8.53
C PHE A 81 8.98 9.42 -9.72
N ASN A 82 7.99 10.00 -10.43
CA ASN A 82 8.22 10.86 -11.59
C ASN A 82 8.67 12.29 -11.23
N PHE A 83 8.69 12.66 -9.94
CA PHE A 83 8.92 14.04 -9.50
C PHE A 83 10.28 14.23 -8.84
N ASN A 84 11.09 15.12 -9.42
CA ASN A 84 12.45 15.41 -8.94
C ASN A 84 12.46 16.45 -7.80
N LEU A 85 13.67 16.82 -7.34
CA LEU A 85 13.83 17.81 -6.27
C LEU A 85 13.19 19.18 -6.57
N ASP A 86 13.14 19.61 -7.83
CA ASP A 86 12.56 20.91 -8.18
C ASP A 86 11.07 20.96 -7.90
N PHE A 87 10.36 19.84 -8.10
CA PHE A 87 8.98 19.72 -7.69
C PHE A 87 8.81 19.91 -6.18
N PHE A 88 9.69 19.33 -5.36
CA PHE A 88 9.55 19.41 -3.89
C PHE A 88 9.90 20.79 -3.31
N LYS A 89 10.77 21.57 -3.97
CA LYS A 89 11.21 22.90 -3.51
C LYS A 89 10.07 23.90 -3.31
N GLN A 90 8.94 23.72 -3.97
CA GLN A 90 7.81 24.66 -3.90
C GLN A 90 6.97 24.50 -2.62
N PHE A 91 7.15 23.42 -1.86
CA PHE A 91 6.34 23.11 -0.68
C PHE A 91 7.01 23.55 0.61
N ASP A 92 6.20 23.87 1.61
CA ASP A 92 6.64 24.17 2.99
C ASP A 92 6.68 22.93 3.88
N ILE A 93 5.83 21.96 3.59
CA ILE A 93 5.65 20.73 4.36
C ILE A 93 5.08 19.62 3.47
N VAL A 94 5.55 18.40 3.70
CA VAL A 94 5.07 17.20 3.00
C VAL A 94 4.43 16.25 4.01
N TYR A 95 3.25 15.74 3.67
CA TYR A 95 2.60 14.66 4.39
C TYR A 95 2.68 13.38 3.59
N ASN A 96 3.28 12.36 4.20
CA ASN A 96 3.39 11.01 3.66
C ASN A 96 2.22 10.18 4.18
N CYS A 97 1.29 9.86 3.29
CA CYS A 97 0.09 9.08 3.59
C CYS A 97 0.07 7.76 2.80
N LEU A 98 1.27 7.19 2.61
CA LEU A 98 1.56 6.03 1.77
C LEU A 98 1.52 4.71 2.56
N ASP A 99 1.27 3.62 1.84
CA ASP A 99 1.17 2.26 2.38
C ASP A 99 2.40 1.37 2.11
N ASN A 100 3.34 1.84 1.29
CA ASN A 100 4.52 1.07 0.91
C ASN A 100 5.83 1.78 1.27
N ASN A 101 6.79 1.01 1.79
CA ASN A 101 8.04 1.54 2.32
C ASN A 101 8.97 2.12 1.25
N GLU A 102 8.93 1.60 0.02
CA GLU A 102 9.77 2.06 -1.08
C GLU A 102 9.43 3.50 -1.47
N THR A 103 8.13 3.79 -1.67
CA THR A 103 7.66 5.13 -2.00
C THR A 103 7.86 6.09 -0.83
N ARG A 104 7.72 5.62 0.42
CA ARG A 104 8.03 6.43 1.61
C ARG A 104 9.50 6.82 1.68
N THR A 105 10.39 5.86 1.40
CA THR A 105 11.85 6.07 1.27
C THR A 105 12.15 7.09 0.16
N TYR A 106 11.44 6.99 -0.97
CA TYR A 106 11.58 7.95 -2.07
C TYR A 106 11.30 9.37 -1.59
N VAL A 107 10.12 9.62 -1.02
CA VAL A 107 9.70 10.94 -0.52
C VAL A 107 10.64 11.44 0.57
N ASN A 108 11.00 10.57 1.53
CA ASN A 108 11.97 10.88 2.60
C ASN A 108 13.28 11.41 2.03
N THR A 109 13.86 10.73 1.04
CA THR A 109 15.14 11.14 0.44
C THR A 109 15.06 12.55 -0.14
N ARG A 110 13.98 12.91 -0.83
CA ARG A 110 13.84 14.23 -1.47
C ARG A 110 13.65 15.32 -0.42
N CYS A 111 12.83 15.03 0.58
CA CYS A 111 12.62 15.94 1.70
C CYS A 111 13.90 16.14 2.53
N PHE A 112 14.68 15.07 2.76
CA PHE A 112 15.97 15.12 3.47
C PHE A 112 16.99 16.01 2.76
N LEU A 113 17.13 15.84 1.44
CA LEU A 113 18.05 16.63 0.61
C LEU A 113 17.70 18.13 0.60
N LEU A 114 16.42 18.46 0.69
CA LEU A 114 15.93 19.84 0.72
C LEU A 114 15.75 20.41 2.12
N LYS A 115 15.98 19.61 3.18
CA LYS A 115 15.64 19.96 4.57
C LYS A 115 14.18 20.39 4.73
N LEU A 116 13.29 19.77 3.97
CA LEU A 116 11.85 20.06 3.93
C LEU A 116 11.10 19.21 4.96
N LYS A 117 10.36 19.83 5.88
CA LYS A 117 9.66 19.08 6.93
C LYS A 117 8.74 18.00 6.34
N LEU A 118 8.88 16.77 6.85
CA LEU A 118 8.09 15.61 6.45
C LEU A 118 7.30 15.11 7.66
N VAL A 119 6.00 14.90 7.49
CA VAL A 119 5.15 14.18 8.45
C VAL A 119 4.78 12.84 7.83
N ASP A 120 5.28 11.75 8.38
CA ASP A 120 4.99 10.40 7.91
C ASP A 120 3.96 9.73 8.81
N GLY A 121 2.88 9.22 8.22
CA GLY A 121 1.83 8.49 8.92
C GLY A 121 1.68 7.08 8.35
N GLY A 122 1.56 6.07 9.22
CA GLY A 122 1.39 4.67 8.82
C GLY A 122 0.44 3.92 9.74
N SER A 123 -0.27 2.94 9.20
CA SER A 123 -1.18 2.08 9.98
C SER A 123 -1.15 0.64 9.49
N ASN A 124 -1.35 -0.30 10.42
CA ASN A 124 -1.48 -1.72 10.14
C ASN A 124 -2.41 -2.36 11.18
N GLY A 125 -3.63 -2.71 10.76
CA GLY A 125 -4.66 -3.19 11.69
C GLY A 125 -4.99 -2.12 12.75
N TYR A 126 -4.85 -2.48 14.04
CA TYR A 126 -5.06 -1.58 15.16
C TYR A 126 -3.81 -0.78 15.56
N LEU A 127 -2.68 -1.01 14.90
CA LEU A 127 -1.43 -0.29 15.15
C LEU A 127 -1.33 0.90 14.21
N GLY A 128 -0.80 2.00 14.73
CA GLY A 128 -0.52 3.20 13.96
C GLY A 128 0.72 3.90 14.48
N GLN A 129 1.39 4.64 13.61
CA GLN A 129 2.52 5.50 13.94
C GLN A 129 2.42 6.81 13.16
N SER A 130 2.91 7.88 13.77
CA SER A 130 3.07 9.19 13.14
C SER A 130 4.39 9.80 13.60
N CYS A 131 5.21 10.23 12.65
CA CYS A 131 6.53 10.79 12.91
C CYS A 131 6.70 12.11 12.15
N ILE A 132 7.38 13.07 12.77
CA ILE A 132 7.76 14.34 12.14
C ILE A 132 9.27 14.35 11.98
N PHE A 133 9.73 14.51 10.75
CA PHE A 133 11.14 14.64 10.40
C PHE A 133 11.44 16.08 9.99
N ASP A 134 12.19 16.78 10.82
CA ASP A 134 12.83 18.06 10.50
C ASP A 134 14.30 17.89 10.06
N TYR A 135 14.79 16.65 10.04
CA TYR A 135 16.14 16.24 9.68
C TYR A 135 17.26 16.88 10.51
N SER A 136 16.94 17.25 11.76
CA SER A 136 17.94 17.69 12.75
C SER A 136 18.67 16.52 13.41
N LYS A 137 18.01 15.36 13.56
CA LYS A 137 18.54 14.17 14.26
C LYS A 137 18.38 12.88 13.48
N GLU A 138 17.20 12.64 12.92
CA GLU A 138 16.85 11.39 12.26
C GLU A 138 16.01 11.62 10.99
N CYS A 139 15.89 10.59 10.17
CA CYS A 139 14.99 10.52 9.03
C CYS A 139 14.21 9.21 9.05
N PHE A 140 13.23 9.06 8.14
CA PHE A 140 12.42 7.83 8.05
C PHE A 140 13.28 6.57 7.89
N ASP A 141 14.39 6.65 7.14
CA ASP A 141 15.28 5.52 6.89
C ASP A 141 16.22 5.19 8.05
N CYS A 142 16.33 6.05 9.07
CA CYS A 142 17.04 5.74 10.31
C CYS A 142 16.23 4.78 11.20
N LEU A 143 14.91 4.72 11.02
CA LEU A 143 14.03 3.89 11.83
C LEU A 143 14.15 2.42 11.42
N PRO A 144 14.13 1.48 12.39
CA PRO A 144 14.22 0.06 12.09
C PRO A 144 13.01 -0.39 11.26
N LYS A 145 13.29 -0.90 10.06
CA LYS A 145 12.25 -1.46 9.18
C LYS A 145 11.96 -2.90 9.56
N GLN A 146 10.69 -3.28 9.56
CA GLN A 146 10.33 -4.69 9.70
C GLN A 146 10.90 -5.47 8.53
N ILE A 147 11.72 -6.48 8.83
CA ILE A 147 12.25 -7.40 7.83
C ILE A 147 11.08 -8.30 7.40
N PRO A 148 10.77 -8.40 6.10
CA PRO A 148 9.74 -9.31 5.63
C PRO A 148 10.07 -10.74 6.06
N LYS A 149 9.03 -11.49 6.46
CA LYS A 149 9.21 -12.90 6.82
C LYS A 149 9.59 -13.69 5.56
N ASN A 150 10.86 -14.07 5.47
CA ASN A 150 11.35 -14.96 4.43
C ASN A 150 11.43 -16.38 4.99
N TYR A 151 10.90 -17.34 4.23
CA TYR A 151 11.02 -18.76 4.55
C TYR A 151 12.19 -19.36 3.75
N ASN A 152 12.94 -20.29 4.35
CA ASN A 152 14.06 -20.93 3.66
C ASN A 152 13.56 -21.77 2.48
N ILE A 153 14.23 -21.64 1.33
CA ILE A 153 13.86 -22.35 0.10
C ILE A 153 13.82 -23.88 0.29
N CYS A 154 14.72 -24.43 1.11
CA CYS A 154 14.73 -25.86 1.43
C CYS A 154 13.45 -26.28 2.18
N THR A 155 12.95 -25.46 3.10
CA THR A 155 11.69 -25.69 3.83
C THR A 155 10.48 -25.60 2.91
N ILE A 156 10.45 -24.60 2.02
CA ILE A 156 9.36 -24.41 1.05
C ILE A 156 9.26 -25.61 0.11
N ARG A 157 10.40 -26.09 -0.42
CA ARG A 157 10.44 -27.12 -1.48
C ARG A 157 10.43 -28.57 -1.02
N THR A 158 10.81 -28.86 0.23
CA THR A 158 10.95 -30.25 0.70
C THR A 158 9.95 -30.60 1.80
N ILE A 159 9.86 -29.80 2.87
CA ILE A 159 9.07 -30.14 4.06
C ILE A 159 8.28 -28.91 4.54
N PRO A 160 7.20 -28.52 3.85
CA PRO A 160 6.35 -27.43 4.29
C PRO A 160 5.56 -27.85 5.55
N THR A 161 5.90 -27.24 6.69
CA THR A 161 5.26 -27.53 7.99
C THR A 161 4.11 -26.58 8.34
N LYS A 162 3.95 -25.46 7.63
CA LYS A 162 2.93 -24.44 7.89
C LYS A 162 2.15 -24.12 6.62
N PHE A 163 0.92 -23.64 6.77
CA PHE A 163 0.06 -23.27 5.65
C PHE A 163 0.71 -22.20 4.76
N GLU A 164 1.41 -21.24 5.37
CA GLU A 164 2.11 -20.16 4.69
C GLU A 164 3.22 -20.67 3.78
N HIS A 165 3.90 -21.77 4.14
CA HIS A 165 4.92 -22.38 3.28
C HIS A 165 4.29 -22.93 2.00
N CYS A 166 3.09 -23.53 2.09
CA CYS A 166 2.36 -24.02 0.93
C CYS A 166 1.92 -22.87 0.01
N VAL A 167 1.48 -21.75 0.59
CA VAL A 167 1.13 -20.55 -0.16
C VAL A 167 2.36 -20.00 -0.90
N GLU A 168 3.51 -19.93 -0.22
CA GLU A 168 4.75 -19.41 -0.81
C GLU A 168 5.28 -20.32 -1.93
N PHE A 169 5.23 -21.65 -1.74
CA PHE A 169 5.56 -22.62 -2.80
C PHE A 169 4.70 -22.43 -4.06
N ILE A 170 3.39 -22.21 -3.88
CA ILE A 170 2.48 -21.99 -5.00
C ILE A 170 2.82 -20.68 -5.72
N LYS A 171 3.16 -19.61 -4.98
CA LYS A 171 3.60 -18.35 -5.60
C LYS A 171 4.86 -18.55 -6.43
N GLU A 172 5.87 -19.27 -5.93
CA GLU A 172 7.09 -19.58 -6.69
C GLU A 172 6.76 -20.29 -8.01
N ILE A 173 5.91 -21.32 -7.98
CA ILE A 173 5.53 -22.06 -9.19
C ILE A 173 4.80 -21.19 -10.21
N ILE A 174 3.88 -20.34 -9.74
CA ILE A 174 3.11 -19.45 -10.62
C ILE A 174 4.05 -18.43 -11.27
N ILE A 175 4.98 -17.87 -10.51
CA ILE A 175 5.95 -16.88 -11.00
C ILE A 175 6.94 -17.52 -11.99
N GLU A 176 7.51 -18.69 -11.66
CA GLU A 176 8.48 -19.40 -12.53
C GLU A 176 7.90 -19.79 -13.90
N LYS A 177 6.57 -19.98 -13.99
CA LYS A 177 5.92 -20.46 -15.22
C LYS A 177 5.21 -19.38 -16.04
N GLY A 178 5.11 -18.15 -15.54
CA GLY A 178 4.48 -17.03 -16.25
C GLY A 178 3.00 -17.22 -16.60
N GLU A 179 2.36 -18.30 -16.13
CA GLU A 179 0.95 -18.60 -16.41
C GLU A 179 0.11 -18.31 -15.18
N VAL A 180 -0.99 -17.57 -15.36
CA VAL A 180 -2.08 -17.49 -14.38
C VAL A 180 -2.72 -18.88 -14.27
N PHE A 181 -2.18 -19.70 -13.37
CA PHE A 181 -2.70 -21.05 -13.14
C PHE A 181 -4.16 -20.96 -12.67
N LYS A 182 -5.10 -21.35 -13.53
CA LYS A 182 -6.49 -21.57 -13.11
C LYS A 182 -6.50 -22.59 -11.99
N VAL A 183 -7.06 -22.24 -10.82
CA VAL A 183 -7.12 -23.07 -9.60
C VAL A 183 -7.58 -24.51 -9.87
N LYS A 184 -8.42 -24.73 -10.89
CA LYS A 184 -8.85 -26.06 -11.34
C LYS A 184 -7.69 -26.98 -11.77
N ASN A 185 -6.62 -26.43 -12.35
CA ASN A 185 -5.43 -27.16 -12.78
C ASN A 185 -4.41 -27.37 -11.65
N LEU A 186 -4.50 -26.59 -10.57
CA LEU A 186 -3.65 -26.72 -9.39
C LEU A 186 -3.78 -28.11 -8.75
N LYS A 187 -5.02 -28.66 -8.69
CA LYS A 187 -5.29 -30.02 -8.20
C LYS A 187 -4.52 -31.10 -8.97
N LYS A 188 -4.46 -30.99 -10.30
CA LYS A 188 -3.78 -31.98 -11.15
C LYS A 188 -2.25 -31.86 -11.02
N PHE A 189 -1.75 -30.64 -10.80
CA PHE A 189 -0.33 -30.34 -10.67
C PHE A 189 0.25 -30.75 -9.31
N ILE A 190 -0.41 -30.38 -8.21
CA ILE A 190 -0.02 -30.77 -6.85
C ILE A 190 0.08 -32.30 -6.74
N ASN A 191 -0.92 -33.02 -7.28
CA ASN A 191 -0.89 -34.47 -7.31
C ASN A 191 0.29 -35.05 -8.13
N LYS A 192 0.79 -34.33 -9.14
CA LYS A 192 1.90 -34.77 -9.99
C LYS A 192 3.27 -34.52 -9.33
N GLN A 193 3.46 -33.41 -8.61
CA GLN A 193 4.73 -33.12 -7.92
C GLN A 193 4.88 -33.84 -6.57
N ILE A 194 3.80 -34.02 -5.79
CA ILE A 194 3.84 -34.83 -4.55
C ILE A 194 4.26 -36.29 -4.86
N LEU A 195 3.93 -36.80 -6.05
CA LEU A 195 4.34 -38.13 -6.50
C LEU A 195 5.84 -38.25 -6.84
N VAL A 196 6.59 -37.15 -6.96
CA VAL A 196 7.98 -37.16 -7.44
C VAL A 196 9.01 -37.09 -6.29
N GLN A 197 8.62 -36.72 -5.07
CA GLN A 197 9.60 -36.56 -3.96
C GLN A 197 9.58 -37.64 -2.89
N ASN A 198 8.62 -38.57 -2.88
CA ASN A 198 8.69 -39.73 -1.98
C ASN A 198 8.78 -41.00 -2.80
N GLY A 199 9.98 -41.60 -2.81
CA GLY A 199 10.20 -42.95 -3.33
C GLY A 199 9.04 -43.88 -2.97
N ASN A 200 8.27 -44.25 -3.98
CA ASN A 200 7.30 -45.35 -4.00
C ASN A 200 6.30 -45.47 -2.83
N LYS A 201 5.85 -44.38 -2.21
CA LYS A 201 4.65 -44.42 -1.34
C LYS A 201 3.58 -43.42 -1.79
N LYS A 202 2.54 -43.94 -2.45
CA LYS A 202 1.31 -43.21 -2.79
C LYS A 202 0.61 -42.74 -1.51
N LEU A 203 0.83 -41.49 -1.09
CA LEU A 203 -0.03 -40.84 -0.10
C LEU A 203 -1.32 -40.40 -0.80
N LYS A 204 -2.45 -41.07 -0.50
CA LYS A 204 -3.78 -40.62 -0.90
C LYS A 204 -4.21 -39.48 0.02
N VAL A 205 -4.20 -38.25 -0.48
CA VAL A 205 -4.85 -37.11 0.19
C VAL A 205 -6.37 -37.32 0.10
N LYS A 206 -7.00 -37.76 1.21
CA LYS A 206 -8.47 -37.77 1.34
C LYS A 206 -8.92 -36.36 1.73
N TYR A 207 -9.72 -35.72 0.88
CA TYR A 207 -10.38 -34.46 1.18
C TYR A 207 -11.83 -34.75 1.56
N ASN A 208 -12.24 -34.44 2.80
CA ASN A 208 -13.63 -34.48 3.21
C ASN A 208 -14.32 -33.20 2.71
N SER A 209 -15.05 -33.30 1.61
CA SER A 209 -15.93 -32.25 1.11
C SER A 209 -17.22 -32.20 1.93
N LYS A 210 -17.18 -31.65 3.15
CA LYS A 210 -18.37 -31.05 3.77
C LYS A 210 -18.20 -29.54 3.73
N ILE A 211 -18.52 -28.98 2.56
CA ILE A 211 -18.80 -27.55 2.44
C ILE A 211 -20.17 -27.36 3.06
N TYR A 212 -20.25 -26.49 4.07
CA TYR A 212 -21.49 -26.03 4.68
C TYR A 212 -22.47 -25.62 3.57
N SER A 213 -23.57 -26.36 3.44
CA SER A 213 -24.75 -25.89 2.73
C SER A 213 -25.29 -24.69 3.51
N LYS A 214 -25.36 -23.54 2.83
CA LYS A 214 -26.17 -22.41 3.28
C LYS A 214 -27.61 -22.89 3.46
N ASN A 215 -28.16 -22.66 4.65
CA ASN A 215 -29.58 -22.32 4.81
C ASN A 215 -29.64 -20.79 4.91
#